data_AF-A0A0D8BAD2-F1
#
_entry.id   AF-A0A0D8BAD2-F1
#
_cell.length_a   1.000
_cell.length_b   1.000
_cell.length_c   1.000
_cell.angle_alpha   90.00
_cell.angle_beta   90.00
_cell.angle_gamma   90.00
#
_symmetry.space_group_name_H-M   'P 1'
#
loop_
_entity.id
_entity.type
_entity.pdbx_description
1 polymer ?
#
loop_
_entity_poly.entity_id
_entity_poly.type
_entity_poly.pdbx_seq_one_letter_code
_entity_poly.pdbx_strand_id
1 'polypeptide(L)'
;DLDVLLAFYDYPAEHWVHLRTTNPIESTFATVRHRTRVTKGPGSRAAGLAMAFKLIEAAQARWRAVNAPHLVALVRAGAVFEAGQLVERPTTTPVNQAA
;
A
#
# COMPACT_ATOMS: atom_id res chain seq x y z
N ASP A 1 4.37 -20.18 -4.67
CA ASP A 1 5.33 -19.07 -4.90
C ASP A 1 4.92 -18.11 -6.00
N LEU A 2 4.61 -18.60 -7.22
CA LEU A 2 4.21 -17.71 -8.32
C LEU A 2 2.99 -16.85 -7.97
N ASP A 3 1.94 -17.45 -7.41
CA ASP A 3 0.71 -16.71 -7.03
C ASP A 3 1.00 -15.56 -6.06
N VAL A 4 1.93 -15.77 -5.12
CA VAL A 4 2.34 -14.74 -4.15
C VAL A 4 3.10 -13.61 -4.84
N LEU A 5 3.98 -13.94 -5.79
CA LEU A 5 4.76 -12.95 -6.54
C LEU A 5 3.88 -12.14 -7.52
N LEU A 6 2.77 -12.73 -7.98
CA LEU A 6 1.86 -12.12 -8.95
C LEU A 6 0.63 -11.46 -8.32
N ALA A 7 0.42 -11.59 -7.01
CA ALA A 7 -0.72 -11.02 -6.29
C ALA A 7 -0.92 -9.50 -6.48
N PHE A 8 0.11 -8.77 -6.93
CA PHE A 8 -0.04 -7.34 -7.25
C PHE A 8 -0.98 -7.08 -8.44
N TYR A 9 -1.22 -8.07 -9.31
CA TYR A 9 -2.17 -7.98 -10.43
C TYR A 9 -3.64 -7.92 -9.97
N ASP A 10 -3.92 -8.31 -8.73
CA ASP A 10 -5.24 -8.23 -8.10
C ASP A 10 -5.57 -6.82 -7.59
N TYR A 11 -4.68 -5.86 -7.83
CA TYR A 11 -4.82 -4.45 -7.43
C TYR A 11 -4.75 -3.55 -8.67
N PRO A 12 -5.29 -2.31 -8.60
CA PRO A 12 -5.26 -1.36 -9.71
C PRO A 12 -3.89 -1.22 -10.37
N ALA A 13 -3.87 -1.15 -11.70
CA ALA A 13 -2.62 -1.04 -12.48
C ALA A 13 -1.78 0.19 -12.07
N GLU A 14 -2.44 1.27 -11.67
CA GLU A 14 -1.82 2.50 -11.19
C GLU A 14 -1.01 2.27 -9.90
N HIS A 15 -1.37 1.27 -9.10
CA HIS A 15 -0.73 0.97 -7.82
C HIS A 15 0.50 0.06 -7.98
N TRP A 16 0.67 -0.64 -9.10
CA TRP A 16 1.74 -1.62 -9.30
C TRP A 16 3.16 -1.05 -9.14
N VAL A 17 3.37 0.22 -9.50
CA VAL A 17 4.68 0.87 -9.31
C VAL A 17 5.05 0.98 -7.83
N HIS A 18 4.06 1.06 -6.94
CA HIS A 18 4.25 1.14 -5.49
C HIS A 18 4.31 -0.26 -4.85
N LEU A 19 3.58 -1.24 -5.40
CA LEU A 19 3.53 -2.62 -4.87
C LEU A 19 4.74 -3.47 -5.27
N ARG A 20 5.38 -3.18 -6.42
CA ARG A 20 6.55 -3.95 -6.92
C ARG A 20 7.88 -3.49 -6.30
N THR A 21 7.85 -2.66 -5.27
CA THR A 21 9.04 -2.14 -4.59
C THR A 21 8.82 -2.12 -3.10
N THR A 22 9.91 -2.25 -2.34
CA THR A 22 9.94 -2.07 -0.89
C THR A 22 10.14 -0.62 -0.47
N ASN A 23 10.31 0.32 -1.42
CA ASN A 23 10.56 1.74 -1.14
C ASN A 23 9.54 2.40 -0.17
N PRO A 24 8.22 2.17 -0.28
CA PRO A 24 7.24 2.70 0.68
C PRO A 24 7.48 2.26 2.13
N ILE A 25 8.15 1.13 2.33
CA ILE A 25 8.54 0.62 3.64
C ILE A 25 9.96 1.11 3.97
N GLU A 26 10.93 0.90 3.10
CA GLU A 26 12.32 1.21 3.40
C GLU A 26 12.58 2.70 3.62
N SER A 27 11.93 3.57 2.84
CA SER A 27 12.06 5.03 2.94
C SER A 27 11.54 5.56 4.28
N THR A 28 10.43 5.01 4.79
CA THR A 28 9.84 5.46 6.08
C THR A 28 10.74 5.13 7.26
N PHE A 29 11.45 3.99 7.22
CA PHE A 29 12.40 3.58 8.25
C PHE A 29 13.82 4.13 8.07
N ALA A 30 14.13 4.79 6.95
CA ALA A 30 15.49 5.28 6.67
C ALA A 30 16.01 6.22 7.77
N THR A 31 15.19 7.17 8.23
CA THR A 31 15.55 8.11 9.29
C THR A 31 15.71 7.43 10.65
N VAL A 32 14.89 6.42 10.95
CA VAL A 32 14.99 5.63 12.19
C VAL A 32 16.32 4.86 12.22
N ARG A 33 16.68 4.20 11.12
CA ARG A 33 17.99 3.51 10.99
C ARG A 33 19.15 4.50 11.10
N HIS A 34 19.05 5.63 10.41
CA HIS A 34 20.06 6.69 10.48
C HIS A 34 20.27 7.16 11.93
N ARG A 35 19.19 7.48 12.65
CA ARG A 35 19.28 7.98 14.03
C ARG A 35 19.83 6.91 14.96
N THR A 36 19.35 5.68 14.86
CA THR A 36 19.87 4.53 15.63
C THR A 36 21.37 4.35 15.45
N ARG A 37 21.88 4.49 14.22
CA ARG A 37 23.33 4.40 13.94
C ARG A 37 24.10 5.56 14.59
N VAL A 38 23.62 6.79 14.45
CA VAL A 38 24.29 7.99 15.01
C VAL A 38 24.29 7.98 16.54
N THR A 39 23.20 7.56 17.19
CA THR A 39 23.12 7.52 18.65
C THR A 39 23.70 6.25 19.27
N LYS A 40 24.19 5.31 18.44
CA LYS A 40 24.65 3.98 18.88
C LYS A 40 23.58 3.21 19.66
N GLY A 41 22.35 3.28 19.19
CA GLY A 41 21.18 2.67 19.81
C GLY A 41 20.36 3.64 20.68
N PRO A 42 19.20 3.17 21.18
CA PRO A 42 18.26 4.02 21.93
C PRO A 42 18.46 4.01 23.46
N GLY A 43 19.41 3.25 24.00
CA GLY A 43 19.64 3.11 25.45
C GLY A 43 18.59 2.29 26.21
N SER A 44 17.34 2.24 25.74
CA SER A 44 16.29 1.33 26.23
C SER A 44 15.27 1.01 25.13
N ARG A 45 14.48 -0.05 25.31
CA ARG A 45 13.39 -0.41 24.39
C ARG A 45 12.33 0.69 24.30
N ALA A 46 11.94 1.26 25.44
CA ALA A 46 10.93 2.32 25.49
C ALA A 46 11.39 3.57 24.74
N ALA A 47 12.64 4.00 24.95
CA ALA A 47 13.23 5.12 24.22
C ALA A 47 13.32 4.85 22.71
N GLY A 48 13.63 3.61 22.31
CA GLY A 48 13.69 3.22 20.91
C GLY A 48 12.33 3.29 20.21
N LEU A 49 11.28 2.79 20.88
CA LEU A 49 9.92 2.88 20.39
C LEU A 49 9.44 4.33 20.27
N ALA A 50 9.70 5.15 21.28
CA ALA A 50 9.35 6.58 21.25
C ALA A 50 10.08 7.33 20.13
N MET A 51 11.38 7.04 19.93
CA MET A 51 12.18 7.61 18.84
C MET A 51 11.64 7.21 17.47
N ALA A 52 11.39 5.92 17.24
CA ALA A 52 10.84 5.44 15.97
C ALA A 52 9.47 6.07 15.68
N PHE A 53 8.58 6.10 16.68
CA PHE A 53 7.26 6.71 16.57
C PHE A 53 7.36 8.18 16.15
N LYS A 54 8.15 9.00 16.85
CA LYS A 54 8.27 10.43 16.53
C LYS A 54 8.93 10.72 15.19
N LEU A 55 9.89 9.90 14.77
CA LEU A 55 10.53 10.06 13.46
C LEU A 55 9.57 9.67 12.32
N ILE A 56 8.79 8.61 12.48
CA ILE A 56 7.78 8.20 11.48
C ILE A 56 6.62 9.20 11.45
N GLU A 57 6.19 9.70 12.62
CA GLU A 57 5.18 10.76 12.74
C GLU A 57 5.62 12.04 12.01
N ALA A 58 6.90 12.41 12.07
CA ALA A 58 7.44 13.54 11.30
C ALA A 58 7.59 13.25 9.80
N ALA A 59 7.87 11.99 9.43
CA ALA A 59 7.96 11.57 8.04
C ALA A 59 6.59 11.58 7.34
N GLN A 60 5.51 11.26 8.05
CA GLN A 60 4.16 11.16 7.47
C GLN A 60 3.70 12.45 6.78
N ALA A 61 4.10 13.62 7.30
CA ALA A 61 3.70 14.92 6.80
C ALA A 61 4.18 15.22 5.37
N ARG A 62 5.14 14.45 4.86
CA ARG A 62 5.75 14.60 3.53
C ARG A 62 5.56 13.37 2.64
N TRP A 63 4.72 12.42 3.05
CA TRP A 63 4.46 11.24 2.22
C TRP A 63 3.70 11.62 0.97
N ARG A 64 4.17 11.08 -0.15
CA ARG A 64 3.49 11.18 -1.42
C ARG A 64 2.29 10.23 -1.40
N ALA A 65 1.15 10.70 -1.90
CA ALA A 65 0.00 9.82 -2.14
C ALA A 65 0.33 8.75 -3.19
N VAL A 66 -0.34 7.60 -3.10
CA VAL A 66 -0.31 6.57 -4.16
C VAL A 66 -0.87 7.15 -5.46
N ASN A 67 -0.50 6.57 -6.59
CA ASN A 67 -1.11 6.97 -7.86
C ASN A 67 -2.59 6.59 -7.85
N ALA A 68 -3.45 7.39 -8.48
CA ALA A 68 -4.91 7.24 -8.43
C ALA A 68 -5.46 6.97 -7.00
N PRO A 69 -5.34 7.92 -6.05
CA PRO A 69 -5.77 7.73 -4.66
C PRO A 69 -7.25 7.37 -4.50
N HIS A 70 -8.10 7.80 -5.43
CA HIS A 70 -9.53 7.51 -5.40
C HIS A 70 -9.84 6.01 -5.51
N LEU A 71 -8.97 5.22 -6.15
CA LEU A 71 -9.14 3.76 -6.27
C LEU A 71 -8.89 3.01 -4.95
N VAL A 72 -8.21 3.63 -3.98
CA VAL A 72 -7.99 3.03 -2.65
C VAL A 72 -9.32 2.71 -1.96
N ALA A 73 -10.37 3.50 -2.22
CA ALA A 73 -11.70 3.23 -1.68
C ALA A 73 -12.28 1.92 -2.22
N LEU A 74 -12.07 1.62 -3.50
CA LEU A 74 -12.52 0.37 -4.14
C LEU A 74 -11.74 -0.84 -3.62
N VAL A 75 -10.41 -0.71 -3.50
CA VAL A 75 -9.57 -1.74 -2.89
C VAL A 75 -10.02 -2.03 -1.46
N ARG A 76 -10.27 -0.99 -0.65
CA ARG A 76 -10.76 -1.15 0.73
C ARG A 76 -12.17 -1.76 0.79
N ALA A 77 -13.00 -1.54 -0.22
CA ALA A 77 -14.32 -2.15 -0.33
C ALA A 77 -14.28 -3.61 -0.83
N GLY A 78 -13.11 -4.16 -1.14
CA GLY A 78 -12.95 -5.52 -1.63
C GLY A 78 -13.36 -5.69 -3.10
N ALA A 79 -13.30 -4.62 -3.90
CA ALA A 79 -13.52 -4.72 -5.35
C ALA A 79 -12.51 -5.67 -5.99
N VAL A 80 -12.96 -6.46 -6.96
CA VAL A 80 -12.12 -7.42 -7.68
C VAL A 80 -11.47 -6.71 -8.87
N PHE A 81 -10.16 -6.88 -8.99
CA PHE A 81 -9.41 -6.44 -10.17
C PHE A 81 -8.83 -7.67 -10.87
N GLU A 82 -8.95 -7.71 -12.18
CA GLU A 82 -8.32 -8.73 -13.02
C GLU A 82 -7.27 -8.04 -13.88
N ALA A 83 -6.00 -8.44 -13.73
CA ALA A 83 -4.87 -7.78 -14.37
C ALA A 83 -4.89 -6.24 -14.21
N GLY A 84 -5.29 -5.79 -13.01
CA GLY A 84 -5.36 -4.37 -12.62
C GLY A 84 -6.55 -3.57 -13.17
N GLN A 85 -7.49 -4.23 -13.84
CA GLN A 85 -8.74 -3.63 -14.30
C GLN A 85 -9.89 -3.99 -13.37
N LEU A 86 -10.73 -3.01 -13.02
CA LEU A 86 -11.91 -3.24 -12.20
C LEU A 86 -12.89 -4.15 -12.93
N VAL A 87 -13.28 -5.26 -12.31
CA VAL A 87 -14.34 -6.12 -12.83
C VAL A 87 -15.68 -5.55 -12.39
N GLU A 88 -16.40 -4.93 -13.32
CA GLU A 88 -17.78 -4.52 -13.09
C GLU A 88 -18.67 -5.76 -12.93
N ARG A 89 -19.62 -5.72 -11.99
CA ARG A 89 -20.64 -6.78 -11.90
C ARG A 89 -21.38 -6.82 -13.25
N PRO A 90 -21.54 -7.99 -13.90
CA PRO A 90 -22.36 -8.07 -15.10
C PRO A 90 -23.78 -7.63 -14.75
N THR A 91 -24.25 -6.56 -15.40
CA THR A 91 -25.66 -6.17 -15.35
C THR A 91 -26.47 -7.35 -15.84
N THR A 92 -27.29 -7.93 -14.98
CA THR A 92 -28.33 -8.86 -15.42
C THR A 92 -29.29 -8.08 -16.31
N THR A 93 -29.01 -8.03 -17.61
CA THR A 93 -30.00 -7.61 -18.61
C THR A 93 -31.11 -8.66 -18.56
N PRO A 94 -32.34 -8.33 -18.15
CA PRO A 94 -33.43 -9.29 -18.23
C PRO A 94 -33.64 -9.61 -19.70
N VAL A 95 -33.33 -10.85 -20.10
CA VAL A 95 -33.69 -11.37 -21.42
C VAL A 95 -35.21 -11.34 -21.50
N ASN A 96 -35.71 -10.44 -22.33
CA ASN A 96 -37.13 -10.36 -22.69
C ASN A 96 -37.50 -11.66 -23.42
N GLN A 97 -38.10 -12.62 -22.71
CA GLN A 97 -38.70 -13.80 -23.33
C GLN A 97 -40.08 -13.40 -23.87
N ALA A 98 -40.11 -13.03 -25.14
CA ALA A 98 -41.33 -13.03 -25.93
C ALA A 98 -41.78 -14.47 -26.15
N ALA A 99 -43.01 -14.78 -25.76
CA ALA A 99 -43.77 -15.96 -26.14
C ALA A 99 -45.10 -15.49 -26.75
#